data_AF-A0A386PPY0-F1
#
_entry.id   AF-A0A386PPY0-F1
#
_cell.length_a   1.000
_cell.length_b   1.000
_cell.length_c   1.000
_cell.angle_alpha   90.00
_cell.angle_beta   90.00
_cell.angle_gamma   90.00
#
_symmetry.space_group_name_H-M   'P 1'
#
loop_
_entity.id
_entity.type
_entity.pdbx_description
1 polymer ?
#
loop_
_entity_poly.entity_id
_entity_poly.type
_entity_poly.pdbx_seq_one_letter_code
_entity_poly.pdbx_strand_id
1 'polypeptide(L)'
;MSKDIFNFFKTKGKIIFHAIAITLLIAFICCNVYDDARMKEDYEDIKKEILQKHSKQPTDVASNAKPTGLSPELKKKLFDTGMGYFEKEDTIAKLKKVIEEKANDKSFSKEAGEFPALLNKLKGPYKEEFIHGNFKLEKIKIEAEEAIKAIPDTLGSVVEPQPQLAGGAGSIKQEKEKFTEELQEAYDSYFELLTLCMYETHHKGDKKVVAERIVDFFKGTPDDHGDSIISVLEHIETIKNMAIEFKTCISTPKASDNNNGYDQVPECSNKAQQNIKQRKQNQERQAVVAR
;
A
#
# COMPACT_ATOMS: atom_id res chain seq x y z
N MET A 1 -6.87 -51.21 -45.73
CA MET A 1 -7.07 -49.91 -45.06
C MET A 1 -5.76 -49.13 -45.18
N SER A 2 -5.73 -48.04 -45.97
CA SER A 2 -4.47 -47.44 -46.45
C SER A 2 -3.68 -46.72 -45.34
N LYS A 3 -2.36 -46.94 -45.32
CA LYS A 3 -1.36 -46.26 -44.45
C LYS A 3 -1.39 -44.73 -44.59
N ASP A 4 -1.93 -44.21 -45.68
CA ASP A 4 -1.96 -42.77 -45.97
C ASP A 4 -2.96 -41.99 -45.12
N ILE A 5 -4.07 -42.63 -44.72
CA ILE A 5 -5.07 -42.02 -43.84
C ILE A 5 -4.48 -41.82 -42.44
N PHE A 6 -3.72 -42.80 -41.96
CA PHE A 6 -3.11 -42.74 -40.62
C PHE A 6 -2.04 -41.65 -40.51
N ASN A 7 -1.25 -41.44 -41.57
CA ASN A 7 -0.26 -40.37 -41.62
C ASN A 7 -0.90 -38.98 -41.76
N PHE A 8 -2.03 -38.86 -42.46
CA PHE A 8 -2.77 -37.59 -42.57
C PHE A 8 -3.35 -37.12 -41.22
N PHE A 9 -3.93 -38.03 -40.44
CA PHE A 9 -4.41 -37.72 -39.08
C PHE A 9 -3.27 -37.38 -38.11
N LYS A 10 -2.13 -38.07 -38.22
CA LYS A 10 -0.95 -37.84 -37.36
C LYS A 10 -0.30 -36.48 -37.59
N THR A 11 -0.33 -35.98 -38.82
CA THR A 11 0.30 -34.71 -39.21
C THR A 11 -0.62 -33.51 -38.92
N LYS A 12 -1.92 -33.63 -39.21
CA LYS A 12 -2.91 -32.59 -38.87
C LYS A 12 -3.13 -32.43 -37.37
N GLY A 13 -3.13 -33.53 -36.61
CA GLY A 13 -3.23 -33.49 -35.14
C GLY A 13 -2.05 -32.75 -34.48
N LYS A 14 -0.83 -32.92 -35.02
CA LYS A 14 0.35 -32.17 -34.54
C LYS A 14 0.23 -30.67 -34.79
N ILE A 15 -0.25 -30.25 -35.97
CA ILE A 15 -0.40 -28.83 -36.30
C ILE A 15 -1.47 -28.16 -35.42
N ILE A 16 -2.60 -28.83 -35.21
CA ILE A 16 -3.68 -28.33 -34.35
C ILE A 16 -3.21 -28.24 -32.89
N PHE A 17 -2.52 -29.27 -32.39
CA PHE A 17 -1.98 -29.25 -31.04
C PHE A 17 -0.93 -28.14 -30.85
N HIS A 18 -0.08 -27.91 -31.85
CA HIS A 18 0.91 -26.83 -31.82
C HIS A 18 0.25 -25.44 -31.83
N ALA A 19 -0.80 -25.25 -32.65
CA ALA A 19 -1.56 -24.01 -32.69
C ALA A 19 -2.30 -23.74 -31.37
N ILE A 20 -2.92 -24.76 -30.76
CA ILE A 20 -3.56 -24.66 -29.45
C ILE A 20 -2.53 -24.38 -28.35
N ALA A 21 -1.39 -25.09 -28.35
CA ALA A 21 -0.32 -24.86 -27.39
C ALA A 21 0.26 -23.45 -27.50
N ILE A 22 0.53 -22.95 -28.71
CA ILE A 22 0.99 -21.57 -28.92
C ILE A 22 -0.08 -20.56 -28.50
N THR A 23 -1.36 -20.79 -28.81
CA THR A 23 -2.45 -19.90 -28.39
C THR A 23 -2.62 -19.87 -26.88
N LEU A 24 -2.49 -21.02 -26.20
CA LEU A 24 -2.51 -21.12 -24.75
C LEU A 24 -1.26 -20.50 -24.11
N LEU A 25 -0.09 -20.59 -24.76
CA LEU A 25 1.16 -20.02 -24.29
C LEU A 25 1.19 -18.50 -24.50
N ILE A 26 0.63 -18.00 -25.61
CA ILE A 26 0.36 -16.57 -25.83
C ILE A 26 -0.72 -16.08 -24.88
N ALA A 27 -1.79 -16.84 -24.64
CA ALA A 27 -2.80 -16.48 -23.63
C ALA A 27 -2.21 -16.49 -22.22
N PHE A 28 -1.31 -17.42 -21.89
CA PHE A 28 -0.59 -17.47 -20.62
C PHE A 28 0.37 -16.29 -20.48
N ILE A 29 1.12 -15.94 -21.53
CA ILE A 29 1.94 -14.73 -21.56
C ILE A 29 1.04 -13.50 -21.45
N CYS A 30 -0.02 -13.34 -22.23
CA CYS A 30 -0.93 -12.19 -22.17
C CYS A 30 -1.75 -12.10 -20.87
N CYS A 31 -2.02 -13.22 -20.18
CA CYS A 31 -2.68 -13.25 -18.87
C CYS A 31 -1.71 -13.01 -17.72
N ASN A 32 -0.42 -13.37 -17.87
CA ASN A 32 0.63 -13.01 -16.91
C ASN A 32 1.18 -11.58 -17.16
N VAL A 33 1.00 -11.03 -18.37
CA VAL A 33 1.27 -9.63 -18.75
C VAL A 33 0.09 -8.71 -18.35
N TYR A 34 -0.62 -9.04 -17.27
CA TYR A 34 -0.97 -7.98 -16.30
C TYR A 34 0.28 -7.59 -15.47
N ASP A 35 1.46 -8.06 -15.91
CA ASP A 35 2.82 -7.67 -15.60
C ASP A 35 2.92 -6.23 -15.12
N ASP A 36 3.75 -6.05 -14.10
CA ASP A 36 4.06 -4.82 -13.38
C ASP A 36 4.12 -3.53 -14.22
N ALA A 37 4.47 -3.62 -15.52
CA ALA A 37 4.43 -2.50 -16.46
C ALA A 37 3.05 -1.86 -16.58
N ARG A 38 1.97 -2.65 -16.70
CA ARG A 38 0.60 -2.11 -16.83
C ARG A 38 0.11 -1.53 -15.52
N MET A 39 0.36 -2.22 -14.39
CA MET A 39 0.03 -1.68 -13.07
C MET A 39 0.79 -0.38 -12.78
N LYS A 40 2.03 -0.27 -13.25
CA LYS A 40 2.82 0.96 -13.16
C LYS A 40 2.25 2.08 -14.03
N GLU A 41 1.83 1.78 -15.25
CA GLU A 41 1.14 2.75 -16.12
C GLU A 41 -0.17 3.25 -15.48
N ASP A 42 -0.99 2.32 -14.99
CA ASP A 42 -2.24 2.65 -14.29
C ASP A 42 -1.97 3.47 -13.03
N TYR A 43 -0.91 3.16 -12.27
CA TYR A 43 -0.48 3.94 -11.12
C TYR A 43 -0.10 5.39 -11.48
N GLU A 44 0.69 5.59 -12.54
CA GLU A 44 1.07 6.94 -12.98
C GLU A 44 -0.15 7.76 -13.43
N ASP A 45 -1.12 7.12 -14.07
CA ASP A 45 -2.36 7.79 -14.46
C ASP A 45 -3.25 8.13 -13.26
N ILE A 46 -3.38 7.22 -12.28
CA ILE A 46 -4.04 7.49 -10.99
C ILE A 46 -3.37 8.69 -10.32
N LYS A 47 -2.04 8.66 -10.21
CA LYS A 47 -1.24 9.72 -9.58
C LYS A 47 -1.46 11.07 -10.25
N LYS A 48 -1.38 11.11 -11.58
CA LYS A 48 -1.62 12.31 -12.36
C LYS A 48 -3.03 12.86 -12.15
N GLU A 49 -4.05 12.00 -12.19
CA GLU A 49 -5.44 12.45 -12.01
C GLU A 49 -5.71 12.94 -10.59
N ILE A 50 -5.22 12.24 -9.57
CA ILE A 50 -5.34 12.65 -8.16
C ILE A 50 -4.67 14.02 -7.94
N LEU A 51 -3.42 14.19 -8.39
CA LEU A 51 -2.69 15.46 -8.23
C LEU A 51 -3.33 16.63 -9.00
N GLN A 52 -3.94 16.38 -10.16
CA GLN A 52 -4.53 17.45 -10.98
C GLN A 52 -5.96 17.81 -10.56
N LYS A 53 -6.81 16.83 -10.27
CA LYS A 53 -8.24 17.04 -10.06
C LYS A 53 -8.69 16.94 -8.61
N HIS A 54 -7.94 16.23 -7.77
CA HIS A 54 -8.32 15.92 -6.39
C HIS A 54 -7.34 16.46 -5.33
N SER A 55 -6.29 17.19 -5.73
CA SER A 55 -5.27 17.75 -4.83
C SER A 55 -5.81 18.70 -3.76
N LYS A 56 -6.97 19.33 -4.01
CA LYS A 56 -7.62 20.25 -3.06
C LYS A 56 -8.72 19.61 -2.21
N GLN A 57 -9.13 18.37 -2.49
CA GLN A 57 -10.02 17.67 -1.58
C GLN A 57 -9.24 17.41 -0.29
N PRO A 58 -9.74 17.73 0.91
CA PRO A 58 -9.05 17.35 2.13
C PRO A 58 -8.91 15.83 2.17
N THR A 59 -7.71 15.31 2.46
CA THR A 59 -7.57 13.95 2.97
C THR A 59 -7.92 14.03 4.45
N ASP A 60 -9.20 14.29 4.74
CA ASP A 60 -9.65 14.12 6.12
C ASP A 60 -9.65 12.62 6.38
N VAL A 61 -8.52 12.16 6.92
CA VAL A 61 -8.23 10.76 7.22
C VAL A 61 -9.30 10.17 8.16
N ALA A 62 -9.89 10.99 9.02
CA ALA A 62 -10.94 10.60 9.95
C ALA A 62 -12.36 10.66 9.31
N SER A 63 -12.49 11.21 8.10
CA SER A 63 -13.79 11.32 7.43
C SER A 63 -14.19 10.04 6.71
N ASN A 64 -15.39 9.57 7.02
CA ASN A 64 -16.05 8.48 6.30
C ASN A 64 -16.78 8.94 5.03
N ALA A 65 -16.61 10.20 4.61
CA ALA A 65 -17.21 10.69 3.38
C ALA A 65 -16.71 9.88 2.17
N LYS A 66 -17.64 9.48 1.30
CA LYS A 66 -17.33 8.85 0.02
C LYS A 66 -16.79 9.94 -0.93
N PRO A 67 -15.69 9.70 -1.66
CA PRO A 67 -15.17 10.66 -2.62
C PRO A 67 -16.19 10.89 -3.75
N THR A 68 -16.51 12.14 -4.04
CA THR A 68 -17.41 12.51 -5.13
C THR A 68 -16.62 12.97 -6.35
N GLY A 69 -17.11 12.65 -7.55
CA GLY A 69 -16.57 13.16 -8.81
C GLY A 69 -15.42 12.33 -9.39
N LEU A 70 -15.21 11.09 -8.94
CA LEU A 70 -14.27 10.18 -9.58
C LEU A 70 -14.75 9.82 -10.99
N SER A 71 -13.89 9.97 -11.99
CA SER A 71 -14.18 9.56 -13.36
C SER A 71 -14.37 8.04 -13.46
N PRO A 72 -15.18 7.52 -14.40
CA PRO A 72 -15.30 6.08 -14.63
C PRO A 72 -13.95 5.40 -14.89
N GLU A 73 -13.05 6.08 -15.61
CA GLU A 73 -11.70 5.63 -15.90
C GLU A 73 -10.87 5.49 -14.63
N LEU A 74 -10.88 6.51 -13.75
CA LEU A 74 -10.18 6.47 -12.47
C LEU A 74 -10.74 5.37 -11.56
N LYS A 75 -12.07 5.23 -11.47
CA LYS A 75 -12.70 4.15 -10.70
C LYS A 75 -12.24 2.78 -11.17
N LYS A 76 -12.18 2.58 -12.49
CA LYS A 76 -11.68 1.33 -13.08
C LYS A 76 -10.23 1.09 -12.69
N LYS A 77 -9.35 2.08 -12.84
CA LYS A 77 -7.92 1.95 -12.49
C LYS A 77 -7.71 1.67 -11.01
N LEU A 78 -8.39 2.38 -10.12
CA LEU A 78 -8.33 2.15 -8.66
C LEU A 78 -8.76 0.74 -8.27
N PHE A 79 -9.80 0.22 -8.93
CA PHE A 79 -10.25 -1.15 -8.74
C PHE A 79 -9.20 -2.15 -9.23
N ASP A 80 -8.77 -1.97 -10.48
CA ASP A 80 -7.81 -2.81 -11.19
C ASP A 80 -6.45 -2.88 -10.48
N THR A 81 -5.89 -1.74 -10.06
CA THR A 81 -4.64 -1.67 -9.30
C THR A 81 -4.76 -2.36 -7.94
N GLY A 82 -5.86 -2.12 -7.20
CA GLY A 82 -6.06 -2.77 -5.91
C GLY A 82 -6.26 -4.29 -6.01
N MET A 83 -7.01 -4.74 -7.03
CA MET A 83 -7.16 -6.17 -7.33
C MET A 83 -5.85 -6.79 -7.76
N GLY A 84 -5.10 -6.13 -8.65
CA GLY A 84 -3.79 -6.59 -9.09
C GLY A 84 -2.77 -6.66 -7.95
N TYR A 85 -2.88 -5.78 -6.94
CA TYR A 85 -2.07 -5.89 -5.73
C TYR A 85 -2.38 -7.15 -4.93
N PHE A 86 -3.67 -7.47 -4.72
CA PHE A 86 -4.10 -8.70 -4.05
C PHE A 86 -3.67 -9.97 -4.79
N GLU A 87 -3.72 -9.95 -6.11
CA GLU A 87 -3.49 -11.14 -6.96
C GLU A 87 -1.99 -11.41 -7.23
N LYS A 88 -1.08 -10.55 -6.75
CA LYS A 88 0.38 -10.75 -6.84
C LYS A 88 0.89 -11.89 -5.94
N GLU A 89 1.75 -12.75 -6.48
CA GLU A 89 2.31 -13.89 -5.74
C GLU A 89 3.04 -13.48 -4.46
N ASP A 90 3.90 -12.45 -4.54
CA ASP A 90 4.63 -11.93 -3.37
C ASP A 90 3.67 -11.36 -2.31
N THR A 91 2.61 -10.69 -2.73
CA THR A 91 1.56 -10.19 -1.83
C THR A 91 0.85 -11.35 -1.16
N ILE A 92 0.45 -12.38 -1.91
CA ILE A 92 -0.20 -13.58 -1.36
C ILE A 92 0.71 -14.27 -0.35
N ALA A 93 2.03 -14.35 -0.62
CA ALA A 93 3.00 -14.93 0.29
C ALA A 93 3.16 -14.12 1.59
N LYS A 94 3.15 -12.78 1.52
CA LYS A 94 3.15 -11.91 2.71
C LYS A 94 1.86 -12.08 3.52
N LEU A 95 0.71 -12.00 2.86
CA LEU A 95 -0.61 -12.19 3.49
C LEU A 95 -0.69 -13.53 4.21
N LYS A 96 -0.20 -14.61 3.58
CA LYS A 96 -0.11 -15.94 4.19
C LYS A 96 0.60 -15.90 5.53
N LYS A 97 1.81 -15.34 5.55
CA LYS A 97 2.65 -15.27 6.74
C LYS A 97 1.94 -14.50 7.85
N VAL A 98 1.35 -13.35 7.51
CA VAL A 98 0.61 -12.52 8.47
C VAL A 98 -0.59 -13.24 9.04
N ILE A 99 -1.32 -14.03 8.25
CA ILE A 99 -2.48 -14.80 8.72
C ILE A 99 -2.04 -15.96 9.61
N GLU A 100 -0.98 -16.67 9.24
CA GLU A 100 -0.38 -17.73 10.07
C GLU A 100 0.05 -17.19 11.44
N GLU A 101 0.58 -15.96 11.49
CA GLU A 101 1.04 -15.29 12.72
C GLU A 101 -0.10 -14.63 13.53
N LYS A 102 -0.93 -13.78 12.91
CA LYS A 102 -1.95 -12.96 13.59
C LYS A 102 -3.27 -13.69 13.81
N ALA A 103 -3.70 -14.53 12.87
CA ALA A 103 -4.94 -15.30 12.99
C ALA A 103 -4.72 -16.68 13.63
N ASN A 104 -3.45 -17.05 13.89
CA ASN A 104 -3.04 -18.39 14.34
C ASN A 104 -3.61 -19.52 13.46
N ASP A 105 -3.81 -19.23 12.16
CA ASP A 105 -4.42 -20.16 11.21
C ASP A 105 -3.36 -20.78 10.31
N LYS A 106 -2.97 -22.02 10.62
CA LYS A 106 -2.00 -22.80 9.85
C LYS A 106 -2.57 -23.34 8.53
N SER A 107 -3.84 -23.07 8.22
CA SER A 107 -4.56 -23.65 7.08
C SER A 107 -4.69 -22.73 5.88
N PHE A 108 -3.98 -21.58 5.86
CA PHE A 108 -3.87 -20.73 4.67
C PHE A 108 -3.49 -21.52 3.41
N SER A 109 -2.79 -22.66 3.57
CA SER A 109 -2.21 -23.48 2.52
C SER A 109 -3.15 -24.45 1.77
N LYS A 110 -4.47 -24.32 1.87
CA LYS A 110 -5.38 -24.97 0.91
C LYS A 110 -6.18 -23.86 0.28
N GLU A 111 -6.28 -23.77 -1.03
CA GLU A 111 -6.99 -22.71 -1.78
C GLU A 111 -8.52 -22.61 -1.49
N ALA A 112 -9.02 -23.14 -0.38
CA ALA A 112 -10.43 -23.27 -0.08
C ALA A 112 -10.97 -22.08 0.71
N GLY A 113 -11.61 -21.15 -0.01
CA GLY A 113 -12.66 -20.30 0.54
C GLY A 113 -12.26 -18.85 0.72
N GLU A 114 -11.61 -18.51 1.83
CA GLU A 114 -11.68 -17.13 2.37
C GLU A 114 -11.02 -16.07 1.50
N PHE A 115 -9.78 -16.27 1.04
CA PHE A 115 -9.12 -15.31 0.16
C PHE A 115 -9.85 -15.18 -1.21
N PRO A 116 -10.15 -16.27 -1.95
CA PRO A 116 -11.02 -16.17 -3.13
C PRO A 116 -12.41 -15.58 -2.86
N ALA A 117 -13.00 -15.86 -1.69
CA ALA A 117 -14.30 -15.33 -1.29
C ALA A 117 -14.24 -13.82 -1.02
N LEU A 118 -13.15 -13.32 -0.44
CA LEU A 118 -12.88 -11.89 -0.34
C LEU A 118 -12.80 -11.27 -1.74
N LEU A 119 -12.00 -11.82 -2.65
CA LEU A 119 -11.89 -11.30 -4.01
C LEU A 119 -13.27 -11.25 -4.70
N ASN A 120 -14.11 -12.27 -4.53
CA ASN A 120 -15.47 -12.29 -5.06
C ASN A 120 -16.37 -11.23 -4.41
N LYS A 121 -16.25 -11.03 -3.10
CA LYS A 121 -16.96 -9.99 -2.33
C LYS A 121 -16.56 -8.57 -2.80
N LEU A 122 -15.26 -8.34 -3.03
CA LEU A 122 -14.73 -7.07 -3.56
C LEU A 122 -15.11 -6.86 -5.04
N LYS A 123 -15.20 -7.92 -5.85
CA LYS A 123 -15.69 -7.87 -7.24
C LYS A 123 -17.21 -7.64 -7.33
N GLY A 124 -17.96 -7.90 -6.26
CA GLY A 124 -19.41 -7.80 -6.21
C GLY A 124 -19.91 -6.75 -5.21
N PRO A 125 -20.53 -7.16 -4.09
CA PRO A 125 -21.28 -6.28 -3.20
C PRO A 125 -20.47 -5.14 -2.55
N TYR A 126 -19.15 -5.27 -2.44
CA TYR A 126 -18.29 -4.24 -1.82
C TYR A 126 -17.41 -3.50 -2.82
N LYS A 127 -17.72 -3.59 -4.13
CA LYS A 127 -16.90 -2.99 -5.18
C LYS A 127 -16.73 -1.48 -5.01
N GLU A 128 -17.80 -0.76 -4.73
CA GLU A 128 -17.73 0.71 -4.59
C GLU A 128 -17.01 1.10 -3.29
N GLU A 129 -17.24 0.40 -2.19
CA GLU A 129 -16.51 0.59 -0.93
C GLU A 129 -15.00 0.37 -1.14
N PHE A 130 -14.62 -0.69 -1.87
CA PHE A 130 -13.23 -0.98 -2.20
C PHE A 130 -12.60 0.10 -3.07
N ILE A 131 -13.30 0.58 -4.11
CA ILE A 131 -12.84 1.71 -4.94
C ILE A 131 -12.63 2.97 -4.09
N HIS A 132 -13.56 3.28 -3.19
CA HIS A 132 -13.44 4.45 -2.32
C HIS A 132 -12.32 4.33 -1.30
N GLY A 133 -12.13 3.13 -0.73
CA GLY A 133 -11.02 2.81 0.15
C GLY A 133 -9.68 2.98 -0.56
N ASN A 134 -9.54 2.39 -1.75
CA ASN A 134 -8.34 2.52 -2.57
C ASN A 134 -8.09 3.96 -3.00
N PHE A 135 -9.13 4.75 -3.32
CA PHE A 135 -8.93 6.17 -3.62
C PHE A 135 -8.30 6.91 -2.44
N LYS A 136 -8.80 6.72 -1.22
CA LYS A 136 -8.25 7.36 -0.01
C LYS A 136 -6.81 6.91 0.24
N LEU A 137 -6.57 5.60 0.12
CA LEU A 137 -5.27 4.97 0.31
C LEU A 137 -4.24 5.49 -0.70
N GLU A 138 -4.56 5.45 -1.99
CA GLU A 138 -3.67 5.91 -3.06
C GLU A 138 -3.38 7.41 -2.92
N LYS A 139 -4.41 8.21 -2.63
CA LYS A 139 -4.23 9.63 -2.45
C LYS A 139 -3.26 9.94 -1.31
N ILE A 140 -3.44 9.34 -0.13
CA ILE A 140 -2.54 9.61 1.01
C ILE A 140 -1.13 9.06 0.76
N LYS A 141 -1.01 7.90 0.09
CA LYS A 141 0.28 7.34 -0.34
C LYS A 141 1.01 8.27 -1.29
N ILE A 142 0.35 8.80 -2.32
CA ILE A 142 0.94 9.75 -3.26
C ILE A 142 1.42 11.01 -2.53
N GLU A 143 0.63 11.56 -1.61
CA GLU A 143 1.04 12.71 -0.81
C GLU A 143 2.27 12.40 0.06
N ALA A 144 2.36 11.20 0.65
CA ALA A 144 3.51 10.74 1.41
C ALA A 144 4.77 10.56 0.52
N GLU A 145 4.62 9.93 -0.65
CA GLU A 145 5.71 9.77 -1.63
C GLU A 145 6.26 11.12 -2.07
N GLU A 146 5.41 12.10 -2.37
CA GLU A 146 5.85 13.44 -2.76
C GLU A 146 6.54 14.16 -1.59
N ALA A 147 6.09 13.96 -0.35
CA ALA A 147 6.77 14.49 0.83
C ALA A 147 8.18 13.89 1.02
N ILE A 148 8.32 12.57 0.88
CA ILE A 148 9.61 11.86 0.97
C ILE A 148 10.53 12.29 -0.18
N LYS A 149 10.01 12.36 -1.40
CA LYS A 149 10.78 12.79 -2.59
C LYS A 149 11.29 14.22 -2.43
N ALA A 150 10.55 15.08 -1.75
CA ALA A 150 10.94 16.46 -1.51
C ALA A 150 12.02 16.65 -0.44
N ILE A 151 12.46 15.58 0.24
CA ILE A 151 13.65 15.59 1.10
C ILE A 151 14.90 15.79 0.21
N PRO A 152 15.74 16.80 0.45
CA PRO A 152 16.98 17.01 -0.32
C PRO A 152 17.90 15.79 -0.24
N ASP A 153 18.68 15.52 -1.29
CA ASP A 153 19.60 14.37 -1.33
C ASP A 153 20.92 14.63 -0.59
N THR A 154 21.23 15.89 -0.31
CA THR A 154 22.41 16.33 0.42
C THR A 154 22.04 17.36 1.48
N LEU A 155 22.80 17.41 2.58
CA LEU A 155 22.75 18.53 3.50
C LEU A 155 23.22 19.78 2.72
N GLY A 156 22.52 20.90 2.86
CA GLY A 156 22.81 22.12 2.09
C GLY A 156 24.30 22.44 2.08
N SER A 157 24.89 22.50 0.89
CA SER A 157 26.34 22.65 0.73
C SER A 157 26.82 24.03 1.19
N VAL A 158 27.66 24.05 2.22
CA VAL A 158 28.81 24.95 2.32
C VAL A 158 29.95 24.11 2.91
N VAL A 159 31.10 24.09 2.23
CA VAL A 159 32.37 23.43 2.55
C VAL A 159 32.61 22.05 1.90
N GLU A 160 33.78 21.97 1.24
CA GLU A 160 34.32 20.93 0.38
C GLU A 160 34.28 19.50 0.96
N PRO A 161 34.25 18.46 0.10
CA PRO A 161 34.20 17.07 0.53
C PRO A 161 35.52 16.65 1.20
N GLN A 162 35.49 16.38 2.51
CA GLN A 162 36.56 15.62 3.17
C GLN A 162 36.27 14.11 3.13
N PRO A 163 37.33 13.26 3.14
CA PRO A 163 37.20 11.83 2.98
C PRO A 163 36.46 11.19 4.14
N GLN A 164 35.66 10.18 3.78
CA GLN A 164 34.75 9.42 4.62
C GLN A 164 35.45 8.79 5.84
N LEU A 165 35.07 9.21 7.05
CA LEU A 165 35.11 8.35 8.22
C LEU A 165 33.82 7.50 8.21
N ALA A 166 33.94 6.29 7.66
CA ALA A 166 32.92 5.27 7.73
C ALA A 166 32.72 4.86 9.20
N GLY A 167 31.61 5.29 9.81
CA GLY A 167 31.27 4.93 11.19
C GLY A 167 30.23 5.82 11.87
N GLY A 168 29.87 6.97 11.29
CA GLY A 168 28.85 7.88 11.85
C GLY A 168 27.42 7.53 11.41
N ALA A 169 26.47 7.73 12.32
CA ALA A 169 25.05 7.41 12.20
C ALA A 169 24.32 8.08 11.00
N GLY A 170 23.40 7.34 10.38
CA GLY A 170 22.27 7.80 9.55
C GLY A 170 22.56 8.78 8.42
N SER A 171 22.75 8.29 7.18
CA SER A 171 22.72 9.17 6.00
C SER A 171 21.29 9.62 5.65
N ILE A 172 21.14 10.77 4.97
CA ILE A 172 19.85 11.20 4.38
C ILE A 172 19.24 10.09 3.52
N LYS A 173 20.09 9.40 2.75
CA LYS A 173 19.67 8.29 1.90
C LYS A 173 19.03 7.17 2.73
N GLN A 174 19.67 6.76 3.81
CA GLN A 174 19.14 5.74 4.73
C GLN A 174 17.81 6.19 5.36
N GLU A 175 17.66 7.46 5.73
CA GLU A 175 16.38 7.94 6.29
C GLU A 175 15.27 7.98 5.24
N LYS A 176 15.57 8.34 3.97
CA LYS A 176 14.61 8.25 2.85
C LYS A 176 14.21 6.80 2.56
N GLU A 177 15.16 5.87 2.60
CA GLU A 177 14.90 4.43 2.47
C GLU A 177 13.98 3.95 3.59
N LYS A 178 14.28 4.29 4.85
CA LYS A 178 13.42 3.98 6.00
C LYS A 178 12.00 4.52 5.85
N PHE A 179 11.81 5.79 5.48
CA PHE A 179 10.46 6.32 5.25
C PHE A 179 9.73 5.61 4.11
N THR A 180 10.45 5.18 3.08
CA THR A 180 9.87 4.44 1.94
C THR A 180 9.45 3.04 2.37
N GLU A 181 10.27 2.36 3.17
CA GLU A 181 9.96 1.05 3.75
C GLU A 181 8.75 1.13 4.70
N GLU A 182 8.75 2.08 5.65
CA GLU A 182 7.61 2.30 6.56
C GLU A 182 6.33 2.63 5.78
N LEU A 183 6.41 3.43 4.71
CA LEU A 183 5.27 3.73 3.84
C LEU A 183 4.73 2.49 3.15
N GLN A 184 5.62 1.63 2.64
CA GLN A 184 5.23 0.39 1.99
C GLN A 184 4.59 -0.58 2.99
N GLU A 185 5.14 -0.71 4.20
CA GLU A 185 4.55 -1.55 5.25
C GLU A 185 3.16 -1.06 5.67
N ALA A 186 2.98 0.25 5.82
CA ALA A 186 1.67 0.83 6.13
C ALA A 186 0.67 0.62 4.99
N TYR A 187 1.12 0.72 3.73
CA TYR A 187 0.30 0.44 2.57
C TYR A 187 -0.10 -1.04 2.46
N ASP A 188 0.84 -1.96 2.69
CA ASP A 188 0.59 -3.41 2.70
C ASP A 188 -0.42 -3.80 3.78
N SER A 189 -0.36 -3.14 4.95
CA SER A 189 -1.26 -3.35 6.08
C SER A 189 -2.74 -3.16 5.70
N TYR A 190 -3.08 -2.29 4.74
CA TYR A 190 -4.46 -2.16 4.27
C TYR A 190 -5.02 -3.49 3.74
N PHE A 191 -4.24 -4.17 2.90
CA PHE A 191 -4.64 -5.42 2.25
C PHE A 191 -4.62 -6.58 3.26
N GLU A 192 -3.68 -6.57 4.20
CA GLU A 192 -3.61 -7.52 5.30
C GLU A 192 -4.86 -7.46 6.18
N LEU A 193 -5.19 -6.27 6.70
CA LEU A 193 -6.32 -6.09 7.62
C LEU A 193 -7.66 -6.36 6.92
N LEU A 194 -7.82 -5.94 5.67
CA LEU A 194 -9.01 -6.28 4.89
C LEU A 194 -9.14 -7.80 4.68
N THR A 195 -8.01 -8.52 4.54
CA THR A 195 -8.03 -9.98 4.44
C THR A 195 -8.38 -10.64 5.76
N LEU A 196 -7.86 -10.13 6.88
CA LEU A 196 -8.14 -10.64 8.22
C LEU A 196 -9.62 -10.55 8.61
N CYS A 197 -10.39 -9.64 8.02
CA CYS A 197 -11.86 -9.57 8.19
C CYS A 197 -12.58 -10.89 7.87
N MET A 198 -11.98 -11.73 7.02
CA MET A 198 -12.52 -13.06 6.67
C MET A 198 -12.28 -14.10 7.77
N TYR A 199 -11.32 -13.89 8.67
CA TYR A 199 -10.85 -14.88 9.63
C TYR A 199 -11.43 -14.65 11.02
N GLU A 200 -12.41 -15.46 11.40
CA GLU A 200 -13.05 -15.41 12.73
C GLU A 200 -12.04 -15.58 13.87
N THR A 201 -10.96 -16.33 13.66
CA THR A 201 -9.94 -16.57 14.68
C THR A 201 -9.17 -15.31 15.10
N HIS A 202 -9.08 -14.32 14.22
CA HIS A 202 -8.46 -13.02 14.50
C HIS A 202 -9.39 -12.12 15.34
N HIS A 203 -10.69 -12.21 15.07
CA HIS A 203 -11.73 -11.41 15.73
C HIS A 203 -12.50 -12.19 16.81
N LYS A 204 -11.86 -13.17 17.46
CA LYS A 204 -12.50 -13.98 18.51
C LYS A 204 -13.04 -13.09 19.61
N GLY A 205 -14.35 -12.88 19.62
CA GLY A 205 -15.02 -12.03 20.60
C GLY A 205 -16.00 -11.06 19.96
N ASP A 206 -15.77 -10.66 18.70
CA ASP A 206 -16.75 -9.91 17.94
C ASP A 206 -17.89 -10.86 17.54
N LYS A 207 -19.14 -10.50 17.84
CA LYS A 207 -20.31 -11.31 17.45
C LYS A 207 -20.70 -11.07 16.00
N LYS A 208 -19.76 -10.58 15.19
CA LYS A 208 -20.03 -10.07 13.84
C LYS A 208 -19.85 -11.17 12.81
N VAL A 209 -20.63 -11.09 11.74
CA VAL A 209 -20.37 -11.92 10.55
C VAL A 209 -19.34 -11.24 9.65
N VAL A 210 -18.69 -12.00 8.76
CA VAL A 210 -17.68 -11.49 7.81
C VAL A 210 -18.16 -10.25 7.05
N ALA A 211 -19.42 -10.24 6.62
CA ALA A 211 -20.01 -9.11 5.92
C ALA A 211 -20.01 -7.82 6.75
N GLU A 212 -20.34 -7.92 8.04
CA GLU A 212 -20.33 -6.78 8.96
C GLU A 212 -18.91 -6.28 9.22
N ARG A 213 -17.95 -7.18 9.41
CA ARG A 213 -16.52 -6.82 9.58
C ARG A 213 -15.98 -6.04 8.39
N ILE A 214 -16.24 -6.51 7.16
CA ILE A 214 -15.81 -5.80 5.94
C ILE A 214 -16.45 -4.40 5.85
N VAL A 215 -17.74 -4.29 6.18
CA VAL A 215 -18.44 -3.00 6.19
C VAL A 215 -17.85 -2.07 7.24
N ASP A 216 -17.57 -2.57 8.43
CA ASP A 216 -17.01 -1.79 9.54
C ASP A 216 -15.59 -1.33 9.21
N PHE A 217 -14.76 -2.19 8.60
CA PHE A 217 -13.45 -1.83 8.10
C PHE A 217 -13.52 -0.63 7.14
N PHE A 218 -14.39 -0.67 6.13
CA PHE A 218 -14.55 0.43 5.17
C PHE A 218 -15.20 1.69 5.77
N LYS A 219 -16.00 1.54 6.83
CA LYS A 219 -16.54 2.65 7.63
C LYS A 219 -15.54 3.20 8.63
N GLY A 220 -14.31 2.68 8.69
CA GLY A 220 -13.33 3.12 9.68
C GLY A 220 -13.74 2.83 11.12
N THR A 221 -14.64 1.87 11.34
CA THR A 221 -15.01 1.44 12.68
C THR A 221 -13.93 0.48 13.16
N PRO A 222 -13.14 0.83 14.19
CA PRO A 222 -12.09 -0.04 14.69
C PRO A 222 -12.68 -1.33 15.23
N ASP A 223 -11.99 -2.44 14.99
CA ASP A 223 -12.27 -3.70 15.66
C ASP A 223 -11.71 -3.71 17.10
N ASP A 224 -11.75 -4.87 17.75
CA ASP A 224 -11.27 -5.04 19.12
C ASP A 224 -9.74 -4.84 19.27
N HIS A 225 -8.99 -4.87 18.17
CA HIS A 225 -7.54 -4.58 18.12
C HIS A 225 -7.24 -3.12 17.73
N GLY A 226 -8.27 -2.33 17.40
CA GLY A 226 -8.12 -0.96 16.91
C GLY A 226 -7.91 -0.87 15.39
N ASP A 227 -8.04 -1.99 14.67
CA ASP A 227 -7.75 -2.09 13.24
C ASP A 227 -8.94 -1.62 12.39
N SER A 228 -8.67 -0.76 11.42
CA SER A 228 -9.64 -0.25 10.45
C SER A 228 -8.95 0.41 9.26
N ILE A 229 -9.70 0.84 8.23
CA ILE A 229 -9.11 1.67 7.18
C ILE A 229 -8.55 2.98 7.74
N ILE A 230 -9.19 3.57 8.77
CA ILE A 230 -8.75 4.84 9.35
C ILE A 230 -7.38 4.67 10.02
N SER A 231 -7.16 3.59 10.77
CA SER A 231 -5.86 3.37 11.44
C SER A 231 -4.71 3.23 10.44
N VAL A 232 -4.96 2.60 9.28
CA VAL A 232 -3.99 2.53 8.18
C VAL A 232 -3.72 3.91 7.57
N LEU A 233 -4.79 4.66 7.23
CA LEU A 233 -4.66 5.99 6.65
C LEU A 233 -3.93 6.95 7.62
N GLU A 234 -4.19 6.85 8.93
CA GLU A 234 -3.49 7.62 9.97
C GLU A 234 -2.01 7.24 10.09
N HIS A 235 -1.67 5.98 9.87
CA HIS A 235 -0.28 5.53 9.83
C HIS A 235 0.46 6.15 8.64
N ILE A 236 -0.13 6.11 7.45
CA ILE A 236 0.47 6.72 6.25
C ILE A 236 0.57 8.25 6.40
N GLU A 237 -0.47 8.90 6.93
CA GLU A 237 -0.47 10.33 7.25
C GLU A 237 0.63 10.68 8.28
N THR A 238 0.87 9.80 9.26
CA THR A 238 1.97 9.96 10.22
C THR A 238 3.32 9.96 9.50
N ILE A 239 3.56 9.01 8.60
CA ILE A 239 4.81 8.91 7.82
C ILE A 239 5.00 10.15 6.94
N LYS A 240 3.94 10.59 6.24
CA LYS A 240 3.95 11.85 5.47
C LYS A 240 4.40 13.03 6.34
N ASN A 241 3.79 13.19 7.52
CA ASN A 241 4.10 14.31 8.40
C ASN A 241 5.52 14.19 8.98
N MET A 242 6.00 12.98 9.30
CA MET A 242 7.40 12.78 9.70
C MET A 242 8.37 13.20 8.59
N ALA A 243 8.10 12.84 7.33
CA ALA A 243 8.93 13.25 6.21
C ALA A 243 8.96 14.79 6.02
N ILE A 244 7.82 15.47 6.17
CA ILE A 244 7.73 16.94 6.11
C ILE A 244 8.52 17.60 7.24
N GLU A 245 8.36 17.12 8.47
CA GLU A 245 9.08 17.64 9.65
C GLU A 245 10.59 17.39 9.53
N PHE A 246 10.98 16.20 9.07
CA PHE A 246 12.37 15.85 8.80
C PHE A 246 12.98 16.78 7.76
N LYS A 247 12.33 16.95 6.61
CA LYS A 247 12.73 17.89 5.55
C LYS A 247 12.91 19.31 6.11
N THR A 248 11.94 19.77 6.89
CA THR A 248 11.98 21.12 7.48
C THR A 248 13.18 21.27 8.42
N CYS A 249 13.42 20.26 9.27
CA CYS A 249 14.54 20.26 10.20
C CYS A 249 15.90 20.28 9.49
N ILE A 250 16.11 19.43 8.47
CA ILE A 250 17.39 19.40 7.74
C ILE A 250 17.61 20.63 6.86
N SER A 251 16.52 21.30 6.43
CA SER A 251 16.61 22.54 5.62
C SER A 251 16.80 23.80 6.47
N THR A 252 16.66 23.70 7.80
CA THR A 252 16.82 24.84 8.70
C THR A 252 18.30 24.99 9.07
N PRO A 253 18.96 26.13 8.73
CA PRO A 253 20.35 26.35 9.10
C PRO A 253 20.49 26.37 10.62
N LYS A 254 21.35 25.51 11.16
CA LYS A 254 21.73 25.60 12.58
C LYS A 254 22.85 26.62 12.72
N ALA A 255 22.63 27.63 13.55
CA ALA A 255 23.58 28.71 13.80
C ALA A 255 24.83 28.30 14.63
N SER A 256 24.97 27.02 15.02
CA SER A 256 25.99 26.58 16.00
C SER A 256 26.62 25.21 15.77
N ASP A 257 26.48 24.59 14.59
CA ASP A 257 27.03 23.24 14.37
C ASP A 257 28.55 23.29 14.14
N ASN A 258 29.31 23.22 15.24
CA ASN A 258 30.77 23.06 15.24
C ASN A 258 31.23 21.66 14.75
N ASN A 259 30.30 20.78 14.36
CA ASN A 259 30.52 19.38 13.96
C ASN A 259 30.13 19.09 12.49
N ASN A 260 30.22 20.07 11.58
CA ASN A 260 30.01 19.87 10.13
C ASN A 260 28.66 19.19 9.74
N GLY A 261 27.61 19.32 10.56
CA GLY A 261 26.28 18.78 10.27
C GLY A 261 26.12 17.26 10.34
N TYR A 262 27.12 16.50 10.81
CA TYR A 262 27.05 15.03 10.89
C TYR A 262 25.94 14.52 11.83
N ASP A 263 25.68 15.22 12.93
CA ASP A 263 24.64 14.84 13.91
C ASP A 263 23.23 15.32 13.49
N GLN A 264 23.11 16.10 12.41
CA GLN A 264 21.85 16.73 12.02
C GLN A 264 20.80 15.71 11.58
N VAL A 265 21.18 14.64 10.87
CA VAL A 265 20.23 13.64 10.37
C VAL A 265 19.60 12.84 11.52
N PRO A 266 20.37 12.21 12.44
CA PRO A 266 19.78 11.52 13.60
C PRO A 266 18.92 12.43 14.49
N GLU A 267 19.35 13.67 14.73
CA GLU A 267 18.57 14.63 15.51
C GLU A 267 17.26 15.01 14.84
N CYS A 268 17.27 15.26 13.53
CA CYS A 268 16.07 15.60 12.79
C CYS A 268 15.08 14.44 12.71
N SER A 269 15.57 13.20 12.58
CA SER A 269 14.73 11.99 12.65
C SER A 269 14.05 11.89 14.02
N ASN A 270 14.82 12.01 15.10
CA ASN A 270 14.28 11.99 16.48
C ASN A 270 13.28 13.12 16.73
N LYS A 271 13.56 14.34 16.27
CA LYS A 271 12.68 15.49 16.42
C LYS A 271 11.36 15.30 15.68
N ALA A 272 11.40 14.79 14.44
CA ALA A 272 10.19 14.46 13.69
C ALA A 272 9.33 13.44 14.46
N GLN A 273 9.94 12.37 14.98
CA GLN A 273 9.21 11.37 15.78
C GLN A 273 8.61 11.95 17.07
N GLN A 274 9.34 12.80 17.79
CA GLN A 274 8.86 13.44 19.02
C GLN A 274 7.69 14.40 18.76
N ASN A 275 7.77 15.22 17.71
CA ASN A 275 6.70 16.16 17.34
C ASN A 275 5.39 15.42 17.04
N ILE A 276 5.46 14.29 16.35
CA ILE A 276 4.29 13.45 16.08
C ILE A 276 3.72 12.85 17.37
N LYS A 277 4.56 12.29 18.25
CA LYS A 277 4.11 11.73 19.54
C LYS A 277 3.38 12.78 20.38
N GLN A 278 3.90 14.01 20.44
CA GLN A 278 3.24 15.12 21.14
C GLN A 278 1.90 15.52 20.50
N ARG A 279 1.81 15.56 19.16
CA ARG A 279 0.54 15.86 18.47
C ARG A 279 -0.54 14.82 18.80
N LYS A 280 -0.21 13.53 18.76
CA LYS A 280 -1.15 12.44 19.12
C LYS A 280 -1.64 12.57 20.56
N GLN A 281 -0.72 12.79 21.52
CA GLN A 281 -1.08 13.01 22.92
C GLN A 281 -1.98 14.23 23.14
N ASN A 282 -1.76 15.31 22.39
CA ASN A 282 -2.59 16.51 22.47
C ASN A 282 -3.99 16.29 21.87
N GLN A 283 -4.11 15.55 20.76
CA GLN A 283 -5.39 15.18 20.16
C GLN A 283 -6.21 14.26 21.08
N GLU A 284 -5.58 13.25 21.69
CA GLU A 284 -6.21 12.36 22.68
C GLU A 284 -6.73 13.14 23.89
N ARG A 285 -5.94 14.08 24.42
CA ARG A 285 -6.36 14.95 25.54
C ARG A 285 -7.55 15.82 25.17
N GLN A 286 -7.57 16.40 23.96
CA GLN A 286 -8.70 17.21 23.50
C GLN A 286 -9.98 16.38 23.30
N ALA A 287 -9.86 15.13 22.83
CA ALA A 287 -10.99 14.22 22.69
C ALA A 287 -11.60 13.80 24.04
N VAL A 288 -10.79 13.71 25.10
CA VAL A 288 -11.27 13.44 26.48
C VAL A 288 -11.99 14.65 27.07
N VAL A 289 -11.51 15.88 26.80
CA VAL A 289 -12.14 17.12 27.31
C VAL A 289 -13.46 17.44 26.62
N ALA A 290 -13.66 16.95 25.39
CA ALA A 290 -14.90 17.14 24.64
C ALA A 290 -16.02 16.12 24.98
N ARG A 291 -15.76 15.18 25.89
CA ARG A 291 -16.73 14.19 26.41
C ARG A 291 -17.17 14.55 27.82
#